data_AF-A0A151IUI9-F1
#
_entry.id   AF-A0A151IUI9-F1
#
_cell.length_a   1.000
_cell.length_b   1.000
_cell.length_c   1.000
_cell.angle_alpha   90.00
_cell.angle_beta   90.00
_cell.angle_gamma   90.00
#
_symmetry.space_group_name_H-M   'P 1'
#
loop_
_entity.id
_entity.type
_entity.pdbx_description
1 polymer ?
#
loop_
_entity_poly.entity_id
_entity_poly.type
_entity_poly.pdbx_seq_one_letter_code
_entity_poly.pdbx_strand_id
1 'polypeptide(L)'
;MENHERVERELLEQCGQVATLVECFAWLQRCDECIEQLEELCRAKRPRLAVGHRQSMVARIARFAGAKSQLERRFVHVGGGHASDEYASGNERSLVWREIDAAFESRIVTGAVINFNHIEPRRFLEYAREIMIERVQDAVELHGSVKVNTAFNCEFATKDKRVIKSINTKNIEIYRCTDIRDDKKKHINLLYLQDPRDDNVGHFASIKNLSRFVSSQLSKKEHKKFFCDRTSEKLELHAIDCGKINNCAIRLPSEDDRWLEFGNHRNKECVPFIIYADLECVLRKTEPDKDVSSYTYQQHEVCSVGYYVRCSYDDALSKYRFRRGNDCVAWFTEELRSLAHRLKDIVSANVPMEALLKQQWETYRSATRCHICEKPFAPDDTRIRDHCHLTGRYRGPTHLNCNLNYKISYFIPIVFHNLSGYDSHFIIKEIATAYEGQVEVLPITKEKYISFTKHVSSTKDKNENHFQKNCIKLRFIDSFKFLSTSLDKLASYLDKDKLKITRSEFFNLSMKDFDLLTRKGVFPYEYIDCIEKLEETELPLRESFYSSLTGDTISESDYAHAINVWQRFSIRTLGEYSDLYLKTDVLLLADIFENFRESCIASYGLDPALLYISRFHVGRYAKTYAHKI
;
A
#
# COMPACT_ATOMS: atom_id res chain seq x y z
N MET A 1 34.34 -10.54 -1.57
CA MET A 1 33.26 -11.27 -2.28
C MET A 1 33.51 -11.32 -3.78
N GLU A 2 33.75 -10.20 -4.46
CA GLU A 2 33.95 -10.14 -5.92
C GLU A 2 34.96 -11.17 -6.48
N ASN A 3 36.08 -11.41 -5.79
CA ASN A 3 37.08 -12.39 -6.25
C ASN A 3 36.54 -13.83 -6.28
N HIS A 4 35.63 -14.21 -5.37
CA HIS A 4 34.98 -15.53 -5.39
C HIS A 4 33.92 -15.61 -6.50
N GLU A 5 33.19 -14.52 -6.77
CA GLU A 5 32.20 -14.46 -7.86
C GLU A 5 32.83 -14.57 -9.25
N ARG A 6 34.06 -14.09 -9.41
CA ARG A 6 34.81 -14.24 -10.66
C ARG A 6 35.25 -15.69 -10.86
N VAL A 7 35.90 -16.29 -9.85
CA VAL A 7 36.34 -17.70 -9.87
C VAL A 7 35.16 -18.66 -10.05
N GLU A 8 34.03 -18.38 -9.42
CA GLU A 8 32.78 -19.15 -9.57
C GLU A 8 32.28 -19.15 -11.02
N ARG A 9 32.25 -17.97 -11.66
CA ARG A 9 31.80 -17.84 -13.05
C ARG A 9 32.72 -18.58 -14.01
N GLU A 10 34.03 -18.38 -13.86
CA GLU A 10 35.06 -19.06 -14.64
C GLU A 10 34.96 -20.59 -14.52
N LEU A 11 34.73 -21.13 -13.31
CA LEU A 11 34.62 -22.57 -13.08
C LEU A 11 33.33 -23.18 -13.68
N LEU A 12 32.21 -22.47 -13.61
CA LEU A 12 30.95 -22.91 -14.23
C LEU A 12 30.98 -22.81 -15.77
N GLU A 13 31.65 -21.81 -16.34
CA GLU A 13 31.89 -21.71 -17.78
C GLU A 13 32.81 -22.84 -18.29
N GLN A 14 33.85 -23.18 -17.50
CA GLN A 14 34.75 -24.31 -17.78
C GLN A 14 34.03 -25.67 -17.78
N CYS A 15 32.95 -25.85 -17.00
CA CYS A 15 32.20 -27.11 -16.93
C CYS A 15 31.65 -27.58 -18.30
N GLY A 16 31.31 -26.65 -19.18
CA GLY A 16 30.85 -26.96 -20.55
C GLY A 16 31.99 -27.38 -21.48
N GLN A 17 33.23 -27.05 -21.15
CA GLN A 17 34.42 -27.20 -22.01
C GLN A 17 35.26 -28.43 -21.66
N VAL A 18 35.06 -29.05 -20.49
CA VAL A 18 35.71 -30.32 -20.09
C VAL A 18 35.46 -31.40 -21.15
N ALA A 19 36.55 -31.94 -21.71
CA ALA A 19 36.53 -32.90 -22.80
C ALA A 19 37.16 -34.25 -22.42
N THR A 20 38.05 -34.30 -21.43
CA THR A 20 38.79 -35.50 -21.02
C THR A 20 38.48 -35.93 -19.58
N LEU A 21 38.76 -37.21 -19.27
CA LEU A 21 38.61 -37.76 -17.93
C LEU A 21 39.51 -37.06 -16.89
N VAL A 22 40.71 -36.64 -17.30
CA VAL A 22 41.69 -35.95 -16.44
C VAL A 22 41.21 -34.54 -16.10
N GLU A 23 40.72 -33.79 -17.09
CA GLU A 23 40.08 -32.49 -16.86
C GLU A 23 38.81 -32.63 -16.01
N CYS A 24 38.05 -33.72 -16.18
CA CYS A 24 36.89 -34.01 -15.35
C CYS A 24 37.29 -34.16 -13.87
N PHE A 25 38.25 -35.03 -13.54
CA PHE A 25 38.71 -35.17 -12.15
C PHE A 25 39.27 -33.87 -11.57
N ALA A 26 40.07 -33.11 -12.33
CA ALA A 26 40.59 -31.82 -11.90
C ALA A 26 39.47 -30.77 -11.68
N TRP A 27 38.42 -30.79 -12.51
CA TRP A 27 37.25 -29.92 -12.34
C TRP A 27 36.41 -30.34 -11.13
N LEU A 28 36.17 -31.65 -10.94
CA LEU A 28 35.42 -32.19 -9.80
C LEU A 28 36.09 -31.82 -8.47
N GLN A 29 37.42 -31.94 -8.37
CA GLN A 29 38.17 -31.53 -7.19
C GLN A 29 38.00 -30.03 -6.90
N ARG A 30 38.20 -29.16 -7.90
CA ARG A 30 38.01 -27.69 -7.74
C ARG A 30 36.56 -27.32 -7.40
N CYS A 31 35.60 -28.10 -7.87
CA CYS A 31 34.18 -27.93 -7.54
C CYS A 31 33.90 -28.31 -6.07
N ASP A 32 34.47 -29.40 -5.57
CA ASP A 32 34.34 -29.81 -4.17
C ASP A 32 35.02 -28.81 -3.22
N GLU A 33 36.23 -28.35 -3.54
CA GLU A 33 36.92 -27.28 -2.79
C GLU A 33 36.08 -25.98 -2.73
N CYS A 34 35.38 -25.64 -3.81
CA CYS A 34 34.51 -24.46 -3.86
C CYS A 34 33.22 -24.65 -3.05
N ILE A 35 32.61 -25.84 -3.11
CA ILE A 35 31.46 -26.22 -2.29
C ILE A 35 31.81 -26.16 -0.80
N GLU A 36 32.95 -26.74 -0.40
CA GLU A 36 33.39 -26.76 1.00
C GLU A 36 33.65 -25.36 1.55
N GLN A 37 34.28 -24.47 0.77
CA GLN A 37 34.44 -23.06 1.14
C GLN A 37 33.10 -22.33 1.28
N LEU A 38 32.13 -22.59 0.41
CA LEU A 38 30.79 -22.00 0.52
C LEU A 38 30.01 -22.53 1.73
N GLU A 39 30.16 -23.82 2.05
CA GLU A 39 29.58 -24.45 3.24
C GLU A 39 30.26 -23.93 4.53
N GLU A 40 31.58 -23.72 4.54
CA GLU A 40 32.30 -23.05 5.64
C GLU A 40 31.85 -21.59 5.84
N LEU A 41 31.68 -20.82 4.77
CA LEU A 41 31.13 -19.46 4.83
C LEU A 41 29.67 -19.44 5.33
N CYS A 42 28.87 -20.46 5.01
CA CYS A 42 27.55 -20.64 5.62
C CYS A 42 27.65 -20.96 7.13
N ARG A 43 28.69 -21.67 7.55
CA ARG A 43 29.00 -22.03 8.95
C ARG A 43 29.57 -20.88 9.79
N ALA A 44 30.17 -19.86 9.17
CA ALA A 44 30.74 -18.71 9.86
C ALA A 44 29.71 -17.95 10.75
N LYS A 45 29.95 -17.93 12.07
CA LYS A 45 29.14 -17.20 13.06
C LYS A 45 29.39 -15.68 13.05
N ARG A 46 30.51 -15.22 12.47
CA ARG A 46 30.88 -13.80 12.29
C ARG A 46 31.66 -13.61 10.97
N PRO A 47 31.46 -12.50 10.23
CA PRO A 47 30.41 -11.49 10.42
C PRO A 47 29.00 -12.10 10.22
N ARG A 48 27.96 -11.48 10.81
CA ARG A 48 26.58 -11.96 10.60
C ARG A 48 26.15 -11.67 9.16
N LEU A 49 26.24 -12.67 8.30
CA LEU A 49 25.75 -12.59 6.92
C LEU A 49 24.24 -12.30 6.90
N ALA A 50 23.85 -11.33 6.07
CA ALA A 50 22.45 -11.04 5.78
C ALA A 50 21.74 -12.26 5.18
N VAL A 51 20.43 -12.38 5.39
CA VAL A 51 19.61 -13.52 4.91
C VAL A 51 19.76 -13.71 3.39
N GLY A 52 19.79 -12.62 2.62
CA GLY A 52 20.02 -12.66 1.17
C GLY A 52 21.39 -13.22 0.77
N HIS A 53 22.46 -12.93 1.53
CA HIS A 53 23.78 -13.50 1.27
C HIS A 53 23.82 -15.00 1.56
N ARG A 54 23.16 -15.47 2.63
CA ARG A 54 23.02 -16.91 2.91
C ARG A 54 22.18 -17.62 1.84
N GLN A 55 21.06 -17.04 1.41
CA GLN A 55 20.24 -17.58 0.32
C GLN A 55 21.01 -17.64 -1.01
N SER A 56 21.83 -16.62 -1.32
CA SER A 56 22.76 -16.63 -2.44
C SER A 56 23.76 -17.80 -2.33
N MET A 57 24.45 -17.97 -1.20
CA MET A 57 25.41 -19.07 -1.01
C MET A 57 24.77 -20.45 -1.17
N VAL A 58 23.59 -20.68 -0.56
CA VAL A 58 22.83 -21.93 -0.71
C VAL A 58 22.45 -22.20 -2.18
N ALA A 59 22.06 -21.17 -2.94
CA ALA A 59 21.78 -21.31 -4.36
C ALA A 59 23.04 -21.65 -5.18
N ARG A 60 24.22 -21.13 -4.80
CA ARG A 60 25.51 -21.43 -5.45
C ARG A 60 25.97 -22.87 -5.19
N ILE A 61 25.87 -23.33 -3.94
CA ILE A 61 26.14 -24.74 -3.56
C ILE A 61 25.24 -25.68 -4.39
N ALA A 62 23.95 -25.38 -4.51
CA ALA A 62 23.03 -26.17 -5.32
C ALA A 62 23.38 -26.17 -6.83
N ARG A 63 23.90 -25.06 -7.38
CA ARG A 63 24.39 -24.98 -8.77
C ARG A 63 25.64 -25.82 -8.98
N PHE A 64 26.63 -25.71 -8.10
CA PHE A 64 27.86 -26.51 -8.19
C PHE A 64 27.57 -27.99 -8.04
N ALA A 65 26.71 -28.39 -7.09
CA ALA A 65 26.25 -29.77 -6.96
C ALA A 65 25.55 -30.29 -8.23
N GLY A 66 24.70 -29.46 -8.87
CA GLY A 66 24.06 -29.80 -10.13
C GLY A 66 25.05 -29.98 -11.29
N ALA A 67 25.99 -29.03 -11.44
CA ALA A 67 27.04 -29.09 -12.45
C ALA A 67 27.96 -30.31 -12.24
N LYS A 68 28.34 -30.61 -10.99
CA LYS A 68 29.11 -31.79 -10.60
C LYS A 68 28.43 -33.07 -11.07
N SER A 69 27.17 -33.29 -10.67
CA SER A 69 26.45 -34.50 -11.07
C SER A 69 26.12 -34.57 -12.57
N GLN A 70 26.03 -33.44 -13.27
CA GLN A 70 25.93 -33.42 -14.73
C GLN A 70 27.24 -33.86 -15.39
N LEU A 71 28.40 -33.45 -14.85
CA LEU A 71 29.71 -33.81 -15.36
C LEU A 71 30.09 -35.26 -15.01
N GLU A 72 29.80 -35.71 -13.79
CA GLU A 72 29.94 -37.12 -13.38
C GLU A 72 29.15 -38.03 -14.33
N ARG A 73 27.88 -37.71 -14.64
CA ARG A 73 27.07 -38.48 -15.61
C ARG A 73 27.63 -38.49 -17.03
N ARG A 74 28.47 -37.52 -17.43
CA ARG A 74 29.12 -37.48 -18.76
C ARG A 74 30.37 -38.37 -18.85
N PHE A 75 31.01 -38.67 -17.72
CA PHE A 75 32.35 -39.29 -17.70
C PHE A 75 32.47 -40.57 -16.86
N VAL A 76 31.53 -40.81 -15.93
CA VAL A 76 31.55 -41.94 -14.98
C VAL A 76 30.29 -42.78 -15.17
N HIS A 77 30.40 -43.90 -15.89
CA HIS A 77 29.28 -44.83 -16.10
C HIS A 77 29.72 -46.31 -16.14
N VAL A 78 29.85 -46.93 -14.97
CA VAL A 78 29.93 -48.40 -14.70
C VAL A 78 29.45 -48.63 -13.25
N GLY A 79 28.71 -49.68 -12.87
CA GLY A 79 27.99 -50.68 -13.66
C GLY A 79 27.92 -52.08 -12.98
N GLY A 80 26.72 -52.52 -12.55
CA GLY A 80 26.42 -53.92 -12.19
C GLY A 80 26.18 -54.25 -10.71
N GLY A 81 24.97 -54.75 -10.39
CA GLY A 81 24.60 -55.31 -9.08
C GLY A 81 23.13 -55.74 -9.03
N HIS A 82 22.85 -57.02 -9.24
CA HIS A 82 21.48 -57.55 -9.39
C HIS A 82 20.65 -57.57 -8.09
N ALA A 83 19.43 -57.04 -8.15
CA ALA A 83 18.26 -57.58 -7.45
C ALA A 83 16.95 -57.15 -8.16
N SER A 84 16.24 -58.14 -8.73
CA SER A 84 14.86 -58.08 -9.26
C SER A 84 14.45 -56.90 -10.15
N ASP A 85 14.47 -57.13 -11.46
CA ASP A 85 13.64 -56.40 -12.42
C ASP A 85 12.14 -56.59 -12.11
N GLU A 86 11.40 -55.50 -11.92
CA GLU A 86 10.03 -55.38 -12.41
C GLU A 86 9.66 -53.90 -12.59
N TYR A 87 9.08 -53.55 -13.75
CA TYR A 87 8.64 -52.20 -14.15
C TYR A 87 9.73 -51.12 -14.35
N ALA A 88 10.62 -51.38 -15.31
CA ALA A 88 11.32 -50.31 -16.02
C ALA A 88 10.32 -49.40 -16.78
N SER A 89 9.97 -48.25 -16.20
CA SER A 89 9.40 -47.11 -16.94
C SER A 89 10.45 -46.00 -17.02
N GLY A 90 10.71 -45.50 -18.24
CA GLY A 90 11.88 -44.68 -18.57
C GLY A 90 11.84 -43.25 -18.02
N ASN A 91 11.94 -43.10 -16.70
CA ASN A 91 11.95 -41.81 -16.01
C ASN A 91 13.12 -41.75 -15.01
N GLU A 92 14.36 -41.84 -15.52
CA GLU A 92 15.56 -41.62 -14.71
C GLU A 92 15.52 -40.21 -14.09
N ARG A 93 15.74 -40.15 -12.77
CA ARG A 93 15.42 -38.99 -11.92
C ARG A 93 16.03 -37.67 -12.45
N SER A 94 15.15 -36.84 -13.01
CA SER A 94 15.39 -35.48 -13.50
C SER A 94 15.53 -34.43 -12.40
N LEU A 95 15.28 -34.83 -11.15
CA LEU A 95 15.42 -34.04 -9.91
C LEU A 95 16.24 -34.83 -8.87
N VAL A 96 17.05 -34.14 -8.08
CA VAL A 96 17.76 -34.73 -6.92
C VAL A 96 17.57 -33.83 -5.70
N TRP A 97 17.25 -34.44 -4.55
CA TRP A 97 17.31 -33.76 -3.25
C TRP A 97 18.74 -33.81 -2.71
N ARG A 98 19.30 -32.65 -2.35
CA ARG A 98 20.56 -32.54 -1.60
C ARG A 98 20.30 -31.77 -0.31
N GLU A 99 20.67 -32.35 0.82
CA GLU A 99 20.77 -31.64 2.09
C GLU A 99 22.03 -30.75 2.10
N ILE A 100 21.93 -29.56 2.69
CA ILE A 100 22.98 -28.56 2.74
C ILE A 100 23.20 -28.21 4.22
N ASP A 101 24.40 -28.47 4.73
CA ASP A 101 24.76 -28.25 6.13
C ASP A 101 24.82 -26.75 6.46
N ALA A 102 23.68 -26.23 6.95
CA ALA A 102 23.42 -24.81 7.17
C ALA A 102 23.48 -24.42 8.67
N ALA A 103 24.52 -24.84 9.37
CA ALA A 103 25.05 -24.20 10.58
C ALA A 103 24.07 -23.90 11.73
N PHE A 104 23.12 -24.79 11.98
CA PHE A 104 22.42 -24.86 13.26
C PHE A 104 22.30 -26.31 13.70
N GLU A 105 23.27 -26.75 14.53
CA GLU A 105 23.30 -28.04 15.24
C GLU A 105 21.87 -28.53 15.55
N SER A 106 21.43 -29.49 14.74
CA SER A 106 20.16 -30.23 14.86
C SER A 106 18.86 -29.41 14.97
N ARG A 107 18.82 -28.14 14.52
CA ARG A 107 17.61 -27.29 14.66
C ARG A 107 17.09 -26.61 13.39
N ILE A 108 17.88 -26.53 12.32
CA ILE A 108 17.40 -26.07 11.01
C ILE A 108 18.03 -26.99 9.96
N VAL A 109 17.18 -27.73 9.24
CA VAL A 109 17.57 -28.51 8.06
C VAL A 109 17.32 -27.64 6.83
N THR A 110 18.31 -27.56 5.93
CA THR A 110 18.14 -26.93 4.62
C THR A 110 18.38 -27.98 3.55
N GLY A 111 17.46 -28.10 2.60
CA GLY A 111 17.60 -28.99 1.46
C GLY A 111 17.18 -28.31 0.17
N ALA A 112 17.80 -28.72 -0.93
CA ALA A 112 17.59 -28.19 -2.26
C ALA A 112 17.12 -29.31 -3.20
N VAL A 113 16.03 -29.05 -3.93
CA VAL A 113 15.66 -29.86 -5.11
C VAL A 113 16.38 -29.29 -6.32
N ILE A 114 17.38 -30.01 -6.80
CA ILE A 114 18.21 -29.63 -7.95
C ILE A 114 17.53 -30.11 -9.24
N ASN A 115 17.36 -29.21 -10.20
CA ASN A 115 16.80 -29.49 -11.52
C ASN A 115 17.89 -29.87 -12.52
N PHE A 116 17.72 -30.98 -13.23
CA PHE A 116 18.63 -31.38 -14.31
C PHE A 116 18.00 -31.18 -15.69
N ASN A 117 16.75 -31.62 -15.89
CA ASN A 117 16.16 -31.78 -17.22
C ASN A 117 14.82 -31.05 -17.45
N HIS A 118 14.22 -30.41 -16.43
CA HIS A 118 12.94 -29.72 -16.63
C HIS A 118 13.13 -28.31 -17.20
N ILE A 119 12.71 -28.12 -18.46
CA ILE A 119 12.66 -26.81 -19.12
C ILE A 119 11.40 -26.04 -18.69
N GLU A 120 10.26 -26.72 -18.51
CA GLU A 120 8.99 -26.11 -18.11
C GLU A 120 8.94 -25.89 -16.58
N PRO A 121 8.86 -24.63 -16.08
CA PRO A 121 8.87 -24.36 -14.64
C PRO A 121 7.69 -24.97 -13.90
N ARG A 122 6.54 -25.12 -14.55
CA ARG A 122 5.34 -25.74 -13.97
C ARG A 122 5.59 -27.22 -13.63
N ARG A 123 6.06 -28.01 -14.60
CA ARG A 123 6.40 -29.43 -14.38
C ARG A 123 7.49 -29.57 -13.33
N PHE A 124 8.52 -28.72 -13.35
CA PHE A 124 9.54 -28.69 -12.30
C PHE A 124 8.91 -28.56 -10.90
N LEU A 125 8.01 -27.59 -10.70
CA LEU A 125 7.37 -27.36 -9.41
C LEU A 125 6.42 -28.49 -9.01
N GLU A 126 5.70 -29.10 -9.96
CA GLU A 126 4.82 -30.25 -9.71
C GLU A 126 5.61 -31.48 -9.22
N TYR A 127 6.76 -31.81 -9.82
CA TYR A 127 7.62 -32.90 -9.35
C TYR A 127 8.41 -32.54 -8.08
N ALA A 128 8.90 -31.31 -7.96
CA ALA A 128 9.61 -30.84 -6.76
C ALA A 128 8.69 -30.78 -5.52
N ARG A 129 7.38 -30.56 -5.72
CA ARG A 129 6.36 -30.64 -4.66
C ARG A 129 6.35 -32.01 -3.99
N GLU A 130 6.31 -33.10 -4.75
CA GLU A 130 6.20 -34.45 -4.16
C GLU A 130 7.45 -34.80 -3.33
N ILE A 131 8.65 -34.48 -3.82
CA ILE A 131 9.91 -34.65 -3.06
C ILE A 131 9.90 -33.81 -1.78
N MET A 132 9.41 -32.56 -1.84
CA MET A 132 9.34 -31.69 -0.67
C MET A 132 8.30 -32.18 0.36
N ILE A 133 7.15 -32.69 -0.10
CA ILE A 133 6.11 -33.25 0.77
C ILE A 133 6.65 -34.44 1.55
N GLU A 134 7.32 -35.40 0.89
CA GLU A 134 7.97 -36.55 1.53
C GLU A 134 8.90 -36.11 2.68
N ARG A 135 9.85 -35.21 2.40
CA ARG A 135 10.83 -34.73 3.39
C ARG A 135 10.22 -33.96 4.55
N VAL A 136 9.11 -33.24 4.29
CA VAL A 136 8.37 -32.55 5.36
C VAL A 136 7.58 -33.54 6.20
N GLN A 137 7.03 -34.62 5.61
CA GLN A 137 6.36 -35.69 6.36
C GLN A 137 7.35 -36.39 7.30
N ASP A 138 8.52 -36.82 6.81
CA ASP A 138 9.59 -37.43 7.63
C ASP A 138 9.94 -36.56 8.85
N ALA A 139 10.14 -35.26 8.63
CA ALA A 139 10.51 -34.32 9.68
C ALA A 139 9.35 -34.03 10.68
N VAL A 140 8.09 -34.07 10.22
CA VAL A 140 6.90 -33.95 11.09
C VAL A 140 6.65 -35.21 11.91
N GLU A 141 6.97 -36.38 11.38
CA GLU A 141 6.94 -37.64 12.14
C GLU A 141 8.00 -37.61 13.23
N LEU A 142 9.26 -37.31 12.89
CA LEU A 142 10.39 -37.28 13.83
C LEU A 142 10.25 -36.21 14.92
N HIS A 143 9.82 -34.99 14.57
CA HIS A 143 9.82 -33.84 15.50
C HIS A 143 8.42 -33.40 15.97
N GLY A 144 7.33 -34.02 15.48
CA GLY A 144 5.94 -33.70 15.84
C GLY A 144 5.36 -32.43 15.22
N SER A 145 6.21 -31.43 14.98
CA SER A 145 5.88 -30.21 14.24
C SER A 145 7.12 -29.56 13.65
N VAL A 146 6.99 -28.97 12.46
CA VAL A 146 8.08 -28.27 11.77
C VAL A 146 7.61 -26.91 11.24
N LYS A 147 8.56 -26.03 10.95
CA LYS A 147 8.31 -24.72 10.35
C LYS A 147 9.00 -24.64 9.01
N VAL A 148 8.22 -24.67 7.93
CA VAL A 148 8.72 -24.73 6.56
C VAL A 148 8.78 -23.34 5.94
N ASN A 149 9.87 -23.07 5.24
CA ASN A 149 10.02 -21.99 4.28
C ASN A 149 10.56 -22.59 2.98
N THR A 150 10.04 -22.19 1.83
CA THR A 150 10.54 -22.62 0.53
C THR A 150 10.94 -21.43 -0.33
N ALA A 151 12.07 -21.54 -1.02
CA ALA A 151 12.60 -20.53 -1.92
C ALA A 151 12.81 -21.14 -3.31
N PHE A 152 12.14 -20.60 -4.33
CA PHE A 152 12.41 -20.95 -5.73
C PHE A 152 13.49 -20.02 -6.27
N ASN A 153 14.65 -20.59 -6.63
CA ASN A 153 15.80 -19.85 -7.18
C ASN A 153 15.91 -20.14 -8.68
N CYS A 154 15.99 -19.10 -9.52
CA CYS A 154 16.08 -19.26 -10.97
C CYS A 154 16.93 -18.16 -11.63
N GLU A 155 17.64 -18.51 -12.69
CA GLU A 155 18.38 -17.58 -13.55
C GLU A 155 17.47 -17.10 -14.69
N PHE A 156 17.16 -15.80 -14.72
CA PHE A 156 16.35 -15.17 -15.75
C PHE A 156 17.28 -14.55 -16.79
N ALA A 157 17.30 -15.12 -18.00
CA ALA A 157 18.05 -14.58 -19.13
C ALA A 157 17.13 -13.81 -20.09
N THR A 158 17.51 -12.58 -20.40
CA THR A 158 17.08 -11.84 -21.60
C THR A 158 18.31 -11.64 -22.50
N LYS A 159 18.11 -11.28 -23.77
CA LYS A 159 19.14 -11.38 -24.84
C LYS A 159 20.55 -10.94 -24.44
N ASP A 160 20.67 -9.84 -23.69
CA ASP A 160 21.97 -9.26 -23.28
C ASP A 160 22.16 -9.20 -21.75
N LYS A 161 21.24 -9.74 -20.94
CA LYS A 161 21.28 -9.65 -19.46
C LYS A 161 20.78 -10.92 -18.77
N ARG A 162 21.58 -11.44 -17.84
CA ARG A 162 21.17 -12.54 -16.95
C ARG A 162 21.07 -12.06 -15.50
N VAL A 163 20.00 -12.42 -14.81
CA VAL A 163 19.72 -12.02 -13.42
C VAL A 163 19.17 -13.21 -12.64
N ILE A 164 19.82 -13.58 -11.54
CA ILE A 164 19.31 -14.59 -10.62
C ILE A 164 18.25 -13.94 -9.72
N LYS A 165 17.09 -14.59 -9.54
CA LYS A 165 16.06 -14.13 -8.59
C LYS A 165 15.56 -15.29 -7.73
N SER A 166 15.23 -14.97 -6.49
CA SER A 166 14.64 -15.88 -5.50
C SER A 166 13.20 -15.47 -5.21
N ILE A 167 12.27 -16.43 -5.25
CA ILE A 167 10.87 -16.24 -4.87
C ILE A 167 10.62 -17.04 -3.59
N ASN A 168 10.47 -16.33 -2.47
CA ASN A 168 10.34 -16.93 -1.14
C ASN A 168 8.86 -17.06 -0.75
N THR A 169 8.48 -18.20 -0.18
CA THR A 169 7.17 -18.37 0.47
C THR A 169 7.19 -17.80 1.90
N LYS A 170 6.00 -17.63 2.48
CA LYS A 170 5.88 -17.27 3.90
C LYS A 170 6.15 -18.51 4.74
N ASN A 171 6.72 -18.31 5.93
CA ASN A 171 6.86 -19.39 6.92
C ASN A 171 5.50 -20.01 7.26
N ILE A 172 5.37 -21.32 7.13
CA ILE A 172 4.18 -22.10 7.49
C ILE A 172 4.56 -23.07 8.60
N GLU A 173 3.73 -23.19 9.63
CA GLU A 173 3.87 -24.17 10.71
C GLU A 173 3.02 -25.40 10.35
N ILE A 174 3.65 -26.58 10.34
CA ILE A 174 3.06 -27.85 9.92
C ILE A 174 3.15 -28.81 11.12
N TYR A 175 2.00 -29.42 11.46
CA TYR A 175 1.82 -30.36 12.56
C TYR A 175 1.37 -31.72 12.03
N ARG A 176 1.52 -32.82 12.79
CA ARG A 176 1.09 -34.17 12.37
C ARG A 176 -0.35 -34.30 11.83
N CYS A 177 -1.29 -33.47 12.29
CA CYS A 177 -2.67 -33.45 11.81
C CYS A 177 -2.91 -32.52 10.59
N THR A 178 -1.85 -31.95 10.02
CA THR A 178 -1.94 -31.08 8.86
C THR A 178 -1.91 -31.94 7.61
N ASP A 179 -3.04 -32.06 6.92
CA ASP A 179 -2.99 -32.53 5.53
C ASP A 179 -2.19 -31.51 4.70
N ILE A 180 -1.06 -31.98 4.14
CA ILE A 180 -0.09 -31.25 3.32
C ILE A 180 -0.46 -31.37 1.82
N ARG A 181 -1.25 -32.40 1.45
CA ARG A 181 -1.69 -32.67 0.08
C ARG A 181 -3.00 -31.96 -0.26
N ASP A 182 -3.85 -31.69 0.74
CA ASP A 182 -5.06 -30.87 0.62
C ASP A 182 -4.70 -29.43 0.20
N ASP A 183 -5.05 -29.08 -1.04
CA ASP A 183 -5.01 -27.73 -1.60
C ASP A 183 -6.08 -26.85 -0.91
N LYS A 184 -5.84 -26.56 0.37
CA LYS A 184 -6.82 -25.96 1.27
C LYS A 184 -7.34 -24.64 0.71
N LYS A 185 -8.60 -24.70 0.25
CA LYS A 185 -9.50 -23.55 0.17
C LYS A 185 -9.32 -22.73 1.45
N LYS A 186 -8.80 -21.51 1.32
CA LYS A 186 -8.48 -20.65 2.48
C LYS A 186 -9.73 -20.40 3.31
N HIS A 187 -9.89 -21.16 4.38
CA HIS A 187 -10.92 -20.89 5.38
C HIS A 187 -10.56 -19.60 6.12
N ILE A 188 -11.42 -18.58 5.96
CA ILE A 188 -11.30 -17.30 6.66
C ILE A 188 -12.35 -17.32 7.77
N ASN A 189 -11.89 -17.35 9.01
CA ASN A 189 -12.77 -17.20 10.16
C ASN A 189 -13.26 -15.74 10.21
N LEU A 190 -14.59 -15.55 10.18
CA LEU A 190 -15.25 -14.24 10.21
C LEU A 190 -16.12 -14.14 11.47
N LEU A 191 -16.05 -13.00 12.15
CA LEU A 191 -16.93 -12.61 13.24
C LEU A 191 -18.01 -11.68 12.66
N TYR A 192 -19.29 -12.04 12.81
CA TYR A 192 -20.39 -11.13 12.49
C TYR A 192 -20.66 -10.21 13.68
N LEU A 193 -20.71 -8.90 13.42
CA LEU A 193 -21.01 -7.86 14.39
C LEU A 193 -22.23 -7.08 13.91
N GLN A 194 -23.39 -7.32 14.52
CA GLN A 194 -24.65 -6.63 14.22
C GLN A 194 -24.69 -5.27 14.93
N ASP A 195 -25.24 -4.23 14.30
CA ASP A 195 -25.50 -2.96 14.99
C ASP A 195 -26.69 -3.17 15.94
N PRO A 196 -26.58 -2.89 17.25
CA PRO A 196 -27.66 -3.13 18.22
C PRO A 196 -28.89 -2.20 18.04
N ARG A 197 -28.96 -1.43 16.95
CA ARG A 197 -30.07 -0.51 16.62
C ARG A 197 -30.73 -0.80 15.27
N ASP A 198 -30.17 -1.69 14.45
CA ASP A 198 -30.73 -2.09 13.16
C ASP A 198 -30.32 -3.53 12.84
N ASP A 199 -31.27 -4.46 12.97
CA ASP A 199 -31.03 -5.89 12.77
C ASP A 199 -30.57 -6.24 11.36
N ASN A 200 -30.81 -5.38 10.36
CA ASN A 200 -30.40 -5.60 8.97
C ASN A 200 -28.98 -5.09 8.67
N VAL A 201 -28.32 -4.42 9.62
CA VAL A 201 -26.97 -3.88 9.44
C VAL A 201 -25.97 -4.64 10.30
N GLY A 202 -25.05 -5.34 9.65
CA GLY A 202 -23.94 -6.01 10.33
C GLY A 202 -22.65 -6.03 9.52
N HIS A 203 -21.53 -6.19 10.22
CA HIS A 203 -20.18 -6.17 9.66
C HIS A 203 -19.46 -7.48 9.93
N PHE A 204 -18.82 -8.05 8.91
CA PHE A 204 -17.93 -9.19 9.05
C PHE A 204 -16.49 -8.72 9.34
N ALA A 205 -15.99 -8.99 10.55
CA ALA A 205 -14.62 -8.75 10.94
C ALA A 205 -13.77 -10.03 10.79
N SER A 206 -12.60 -9.95 10.16
CA SER A 206 -11.73 -11.13 10.00
C SER A 206 -11.01 -11.51 11.31
N ILE A 207 -11.23 -12.75 11.76
CA ILE A 207 -10.57 -13.32 12.94
C ILE A 207 -9.18 -13.81 12.53
N LYS A 208 -8.18 -12.94 12.66
CA LYS A 208 -6.77 -13.24 12.32
C LYS A 208 -6.16 -14.40 13.13
N ASN A 209 -6.71 -14.72 14.31
CA ASN A 209 -6.22 -15.78 15.18
C ASN A 209 -7.32 -16.24 16.15
N LEU A 210 -8.08 -17.28 15.78
CA LEU A 210 -9.22 -17.79 16.56
C LEU A 210 -8.78 -18.27 17.96
N SER A 211 -7.66 -18.99 18.02
CA SER A 211 -7.00 -19.43 19.25
C SER A 211 -6.79 -18.34 20.30
N ARG A 212 -6.41 -17.12 19.88
CA ARG A 212 -6.19 -15.97 20.77
C ARG A 212 -7.48 -15.20 21.06
N PHE A 213 -8.46 -15.23 20.14
CA PHE A 213 -9.73 -14.53 20.31
C PHE A 213 -10.60 -15.20 21.40
N VAL A 214 -10.65 -16.54 21.40
CA VAL A 214 -11.53 -17.32 22.28
C VAL A 214 -10.84 -17.72 23.61
N SER A 215 -9.50 -17.67 23.71
CA SER A 215 -8.78 -18.11 24.92
C SER A 215 -9.15 -17.34 26.19
N SER A 216 -9.40 -16.03 26.08
CA SER A 216 -9.80 -15.16 27.20
C SER A 216 -11.20 -15.47 27.72
N GLN A 217 -12.11 -15.94 26.86
CA GLN A 217 -13.47 -16.34 27.23
C GLN A 217 -13.49 -17.70 27.96
N LEU A 218 -12.51 -18.57 27.69
CA LEU A 218 -12.44 -19.93 28.23
C LEU A 218 -11.43 -20.12 29.38
N SER A 219 -10.67 -19.10 29.78
CA SER A 219 -9.89 -19.11 31.02
C SER A 219 -9.30 -17.76 31.39
N LYS A 220 -9.19 -17.50 32.70
CA LYS A 220 -8.48 -16.36 33.29
C LYS A 220 -6.95 -16.37 33.12
N LYS A 221 -6.38 -17.28 32.32
CA LYS A 221 -4.94 -17.38 32.04
C LYS A 221 -4.68 -16.99 30.58
N GLU A 222 -3.75 -16.06 30.36
CA GLU A 222 -3.52 -15.41 29.05
C GLU A 222 -2.77 -16.28 28.01
N HIS A 223 -2.83 -17.60 28.13
CA HIS A 223 -2.13 -18.52 27.23
C HIS A 223 -3.00 -18.86 26.00
N LYS A 224 -2.38 -18.88 24.81
CA LYS A 224 -3.01 -19.29 23.55
C LYS A 224 -3.55 -20.73 23.69
N LYS A 225 -4.86 -20.91 23.50
CA LYS A 225 -5.50 -22.24 23.47
C LYS A 225 -5.64 -22.72 22.02
N PHE A 226 -5.36 -23.99 21.78
CA PHE A 226 -5.52 -24.61 20.46
C PHE A 226 -6.89 -25.27 20.37
N PHE A 227 -7.61 -25.00 19.29
CA PHE A 227 -8.90 -25.60 18.97
C PHE A 227 -8.72 -26.51 17.77
N CYS A 228 -9.42 -27.65 17.76
CA CYS A 228 -9.42 -28.56 16.61
C CYS A 228 -10.54 -28.12 15.65
N ASP A 229 -10.17 -27.66 14.45
CA ASP A 229 -11.14 -27.12 13.48
C ASP A 229 -11.98 -28.20 12.76
N ARG A 230 -11.64 -29.51 12.86
CA ARG A 230 -12.48 -30.67 12.44
C ARG A 230 -11.91 -32.03 12.89
N THR A 231 -12.79 -32.93 13.33
CA THR A 231 -12.69 -34.39 13.09
C THR A 231 -14.07 -34.87 12.59
N SER A 232 -14.12 -35.72 11.56
CA SER A 232 -15.36 -35.98 10.80
C SER A 232 -16.52 -36.55 11.64
N GLU A 233 -16.28 -37.58 12.45
CA GLU A 233 -17.33 -38.23 13.26
C GLU A 233 -17.99 -37.28 14.29
N LYS A 234 -17.23 -36.31 14.81
CA LYS A 234 -17.78 -35.34 15.78
C LYS A 234 -18.55 -34.21 15.11
N LEU A 235 -18.43 -34.03 13.80
CA LEU A 235 -19.17 -33.01 13.05
C LEU A 235 -20.66 -33.38 12.93
N GLU A 236 -20.98 -34.66 12.73
CA GLU A 236 -22.37 -35.12 12.63
C GLU A 236 -23.09 -35.04 13.99
N LEU A 237 -22.44 -35.50 15.06
CA LEU A 237 -22.94 -35.35 16.43
C LEU A 237 -23.10 -33.86 16.80
N HIS A 238 -22.11 -33.01 16.48
CA HIS A 238 -22.22 -31.58 16.72
C HIS A 238 -23.27 -30.89 15.86
N ALA A 239 -23.57 -31.37 14.64
CA ALA A 239 -24.64 -30.79 13.82
C ALA A 239 -26.01 -30.97 14.46
N ILE A 240 -26.25 -32.12 15.10
CA ILE A 240 -27.49 -32.41 15.85
C ILE A 240 -27.61 -31.50 17.08
N ASP A 241 -26.53 -31.27 17.82
CA ASP A 241 -26.54 -30.40 19.00
C ASP A 241 -26.56 -28.90 18.61
N CYS A 242 -25.87 -28.51 17.55
CA CYS A 242 -25.88 -27.15 17.02
C CYS A 242 -27.28 -26.77 16.51
N GLY A 243 -27.98 -27.69 15.84
CA GLY A 243 -29.39 -27.50 15.46
C GLY A 243 -30.37 -27.40 16.63
N LYS A 244 -29.99 -27.85 17.84
CA LYS A 244 -30.81 -27.78 19.06
C LYS A 244 -30.46 -26.59 19.97
N ILE A 245 -29.21 -26.14 19.95
CA ILE A 245 -28.68 -25.11 20.86
C ILE A 245 -28.65 -23.72 20.20
N ASN A 246 -28.50 -23.66 18.87
CA ASN A 246 -28.23 -22.41 18.17
C ASN A 246 -29.52 -21.71 17.71
N ASN A 247 -30.07 -20.84 18.56
CA ASN A 247 -31.17 -19.95 18.19
C ASN A 247 -30.77 -18.87 17.16
N CYS A 248 -29.49 -18.75 16.78
CA CYS A 248 -29.03 -17.83 15.74
C CYS A 248 -29.19 -18.46 14.36
N ALA A 249 -30.30 -18.15 13.69
CA ALA A 249 -30.52 -18.51 12.29
C ALA A 249 -29.44 -17.87 11.39
N ILE A 250 -28.71 -18.71 10.65
CA ILE A 250 -27.83 -18.24 9.56
C ILE A 250 -28.75 -17.80 8.42
N ARG A 251 -29.09 -16.50 8.38
CA ARG A 251 -29.73 -15.89 7.21
C ARG A 251 -28.70 -15.77 6.09
N LEU A 252 -28.79 -16.65 5.10
CA LEU A 252 -28.25 -16.38 3.77
C LEU A 252 -29.05 -15.23 3.13
N PRO A 253 -28.48 -14.49 2.17
CA PRO A 253 -29.24 -13.56 1.35
C PRO A 253 -30.42 -14.30 0.71
N SER A 254 -31.61 -13.69 0.73
CA SER A 254 -32.77 -14.22 0.00
C SER A 254 -32.54 -14.16 -1.52
N GLU A 255 -33.45 -14.74 -2.31
CA GLU A 255 -33.47 -14.52 -3.77
C GLU A 255 -33.60 -13.02 -4.12
N ASP A 256 -34.21 -12.22 -3.24
CA ASP A 256 -34.32 -10.76 -3.40
C ASP A 256 -33.01 -10.04 -3.05
N ASP A 257 -32.25 -10.56 -2.08
CA ASP A 257 -30.94 -10.01 -1.65
C ASP A 257 -29.74 -10.57 -2.44
N ARG A 258 -29.97 -11.42 -3.46
CA ARG A 258 -28.89 -12.11 -4.20
C ARG A 258 -27.96 -11.17 -4.97
N TRP A 259 -28.36 -9.91 -5.15
CA TRP A 259 -27.59 -8.87 -5.85
C TRP A 259 -27.07 -7.80 -4.88
N LEU A 260 -25.76 -7.54 -4.93
CA LEU A 260 -25.16 -6.43 -4.20
C LEU A 260 -25.43 -5.10 -4.94
N GLU A 261 -26.33 -4.27 -4.42
CA GLU A 261 -26.59 -2.94 -4.94
C GLU A 261 -25.75 -1.85 -4.25
N PHE A 262 -25.43 -0.77 -4.98
CA PHE A 262 -24.73 0.38 -4.42
C PHE A 262 -25.69 1.33 -3.68
N GLY A 263 -25.92 1.09 -2.38
CA GLY A 263 -26.86 1.90 -1.60
C GLY A 263 -26.40 3.33 -1.24
N ASN A 264 -25.10 3.62 -1.23
CA ASN A 264 -24.56 4.87 -0.68
C ASN A 264 -24.39 5.98 -1.73
N HIS A 265 -25.48 6.32 -2.43
CA HIS A 265 -25.50 7.23 -3.59
C HIS A 265 -24.88 8.62 -3.33
N ARG A 266 -24.87 9.11 -2.07
CA ARG A 266 -24.19 10.38 -1.71
C ARG A 266 -22.70 10.40 -2.12
N ASN A 267 -22.05 9.25 -2.20
CA ASN A 267 -20.64 9.16 -2.59
C ASN A 267 -20.41 9.40 -4.11
N LYS A 268 -21.50 9.56 -4.88
CA LYS A 268 -21.47 10.05 -6.26
C LYS A 268 -21.41 11.58 -6.35
N GLU A 269 -21.70 12.31 -5.26
CA GLU A 269 -21.58 13.76 -5.24
C GLU A 269 -20.10 14.17 -5.16
N CYS A 270 -19.66 15.03 -6.09
CA CYS A 270 -18.32 15.61 -6.06
C CYS A 270 -18.18 16.56 -4.87
N VAL A 271 -17.15 16.38 -4.05
CA VAL A 271 -16.91 17.24 -2.89
C VAL A 271 -16.64 18.68 -3.35
N PRO A 272 -17.40 19.67 -2.85
CA PRO A 272 -17.32 21.05 -3.32
C PRO A 272 -16.04 21.78 -2.92
N PHE A 273 -15.47 21.42 -1.77
CA PHE A 273 -14.26 22.03 -1.20
C PHE A 273 -13.29 20.94 -0.74
N ILE A 274 -12.05 21.03 -1.20
CA ILE A 274 -10.95 20.15 -0.79
C ILE A 274 -9.73 21.03 -0.49
N ILE A 275 -8.92 20.62 0.47
CA ILE A 275 -7.69 21.31 0.84
C ILE A 275 -6.52 20.39 0.50
N TYR A 276 -5.51 20.90 -0.19
CA TYR A 276 -4.23 20.25 -0.41
C TYR A 276 -3.21 20.92 0.49
N ALA A 277 -2.39 20.16 1.19
CA ALA A 277 -1.42 20.73 2.13
C ALA A 277 -0.15 19.89 2.18
N ASP A 278 0.93 20.56 2.54
CA ASP A 278 2.24 19.97 2.78
C ASP A 278 3.00 20.79 3.83
N LEU A 279 4.08 20.22 4.38
CA LEU A 279 4.90 20.88 5.38
C LEU A 279 6.39 20.63 5.16
N GLU A 280 7.21 21.62 5.53
CA GLU A 280 8.66 21.52 5.49
C GLU A 280 9.22 21.52 6.91
N CYS A 281 10.31 20.75 7.09
CA CYS A 281 10.99 20.62 8.37
C CYS A 281 12.47 20.99 8.25
N VAL A 282 12.99 21.57 9.33
CA VAL A 282 14.41 21.62 9.64
C VAL A 282 14.81 20.28 10.28
N LEU A 283 15.94 19.71 9.84
CA LEU A 283 16.45 18.41 10.27
C LEU A 283 17.57 18.58 11.31
N ARG A 284 17.21 18.99 12.53
CA ARG A 284 18.15 19.25 13.62
C ARG A 284 18.90 17.96 13.99
N LYS A 285 20.22 17.96 13.82
CA LYS A 285 21.09 16.82 14.19
C LYS A 285 21.15 16.69 15.71
N THR A 286 21.00 15.46 16.21
CA THR A 286 21.06 15.15 17.64
C THR A 286 22.32 14.34 17.94
N GLU A 287 23.05 14.74 18.99
CA GLU A 287 24.26 14.00 19.41
C GLU A 287 23.89 12.62 19.98
N PRO A 288 24.72 11.59 19.74
CA PRO A 288 24.47 10.25 20.23
C PRO A 288 24.69 10.18 21.74
N ASP A 289 23.59 10.04 22.48
CA ASP A 289 23.63 9.78 23.92
C ASP A 289 24.27 8.40 24.18
N LYS A 290 25.32 8.37 25.02
CA LYS A 290 26.23 7.22 25.13
C LYS A 290 25.62 6.01 25.82
N ASP A 291 24.52 6.20 26.57
CA ASP A 291 23.91 5.19 27.42
C ASP A 291 22.64 4.53 26.83
N VAL A 292 22.24 4.86 25.59
CA VAL A 292 21.01 4.34 24.97
C VAL A 292 21.28 3.46 23.76
N SER A 293 20.68 2.25 23.73
CA SER A 293 20.86 1.26 22.64
C SER A 293 20.18 1.61 21.31
N SER A 294 19.40 2.70 21.29
CA SER A 294 18.86 3.34 20.09
C SER A 294 18.83 4.84 20.30
N TYR A 295 19.61 5.59 19.52
CA TYR A 295 19.60 7.05 19.52
C TYR A 295 18.77 7.57 18.34
N THR A 296 18.04 8.66 18.55
CA THR A 296 17.46 9.44 17.45
C THR A 296 18.60 10.23 16.83
N TYR A 297 18.86 10.08 15.52
CA TYR A 297 19.98 10.74 14.84
C TYR A 297 19.64 12.15 14.31
N GLN A 298 18.35 12.40 14.05
CA GLN A 298 17.79 13.68 13.62
C GLN A 298 16.44 13.92 14.30
N GLN A 299 16.20 15.17 14.70
CA GLN A 299 14.93 15.69 15.18
C GLN A 299 14.35 16.62 14.11
N HIS A 300 13.14 16.30 13.63
CA HIS A 300 12.46 17.07 12.60
C HIS A 300 11.59 18.14 13.26
N GLU A 301 11.79 19.40 12.90
CA GLU A 301 11.05 20.55 13.43
C GLU A 301 10.37 21.29 12.28
N VAL A 302 9.03 21.37 12.28
CA VAL A 302 8.27 22.01 11.20
C VAL A 302 8.61 23.50 11.16
N CYS A 303 9.13 23.96 10.02
CA CYS A 303 9.50 25.35 9.79
C CYS A 303 8.53 26.08 8.86
N SER A 304 7.82 25.37 7.98
CA SER A 304 6.81 25.95 7.08
C SER A 304 5.62 25.02 6.90
N VAL A 305 4.42 25.58 6.71
CA VAL A 305 3.22 24.86 6.28
C VAL A 305 2.56 25.62 5.13
N GLY A 306 2.22 24.91 4.06
CA GLY A 306 1.57 25.44 2.87
C GLY A 306 0.28 24.69 2.57
N TYR A 307 -0.75 25.38 2.09
CA TYR A 307 -1.97 24.73 1.63
C TYR A 307 -2.69 25.51 0.52
N TYR A 308 -3.39 24.76 -0.34
CA TYR A 308 -4.26 25.25 -1.38
C TYR A 308 -5.69 24.78 -1.13
N VAL A 309 -6.63 25.73 -1.02
CA VAL A 309 -8.07 25.41 -1.03
C VAL A 309 -8.52 25.36 -2.47
N ARG A 310 -9.16 24.26 -2.88
CA ARG A 310 -9.82 24.12 -4.16
C ARG A 310 -11.34 24.10 -3.98
N CYS A 311 -12.03 24.98 -4.67
CA CYS A 311 -13.48 24.96 -4.83
C CYS A 311 -13.83 24.46 -6.24
N SER A 312 -14.74 23.50 -6.36
CA SER A 312 -15.04 22.84 -7.66
C SER A 312 -16.02 23.59 -8.56
N TYR A 313 -16.67 24.66 -8.06
CA TYR A 313 -17.71 25.40 -8.78
C TYR A 313 -17.48 26.91 -8.88
N ASP A 314 -16.59 27.48 -8.06
CA ASP A 314 -16.18 28.88 -8.11
C ASP A 314 -14.66 28.99 -7.86
N ASP A 315 -13.91 29.23 -8.93
CA ASP A 315 -12.45 29.36 -8.87
C ASP A 315 -12.00 30.55 -7.99
N ALA A 316 -12.83 31.59 -7.80
CA ALA A 316 -12.50 32.74 -6.95
C ALA A 316 -12.46 32.40 -5.45
N LEU A 317 -13.08 31.28 -5.05
CA LEU A 317 -12.97 30.73 -3.69
C LEU A 317 -11.74 29.83 -3.51
N SER A 318 -11.03 29.50 -4.60
CA SER A 318 -9.79 28.72 -4.55
C SER A 318 -8.59 29.64 -4.25
N LYS A 319 -7.68 29.21 -3.38
CA LYS A 319 -6.55 30.06 -2.95
C LYS A 319 -5.41 29.29 -2.28
N TYR A 320 -4.16 29.61 -2.65
CA TYR A 320 -2.97 29.25 -1.88
C TYR A 320 -2.74 30.16 -0.67
N ARG A 321 -2.32 29.57 0.46
CA ARG A 321 -1.79 30.24 1.64
C ARG A 321 -0.64 29.42 2.23
N PHE A 322 0.33 30.10 2.83
CA PHE A 322 1.43 29.43 3.54
C PHE A 322 1.91 30.31 4.70
N ARG A 323 2.69 29.70 5.59
CA ARG A 323 3.44 30.42 6.61
C ARG A 323 4.74 29.71 6.98
N ARG A 324 5.84 30.46 6.95
CA ARG A 324 7.14 30.10 7.52
C ARG A 324 7.26 30.64 8.95
N GLY A 325 7.90 29.88 9.84
CA GLY A 325 8.14 30.22 11.25
C GLY A 325 7.62 29.16 12.23
N ASN A 326 8.08 29.23 13.47
CA ASN A 326 7.81 28.22 14.52
C ASN A 326 6.32 28.07 14.89
N ASP A 327 5.49 29.06 14.57
CA ASP A 327 4.04 29.03 14.81
C ASP A 327 3.23 28.57 13.59
N CYS A 328 3.87 28.06 12.53
CA CYS A 328 3.22 27.61 11.30
C CYS A 328 2.13 26.53 11.53
N VAL A 329 2.37 25.55 12.42
CA VAL A 329 1.39 24.48 12.73
C VAL A 329 0.18 25.02 13.50
N ALA A 330 0.40 25.93 14.47
CA ALA A 330 -0.67 26.58 15.22
C ALA A 330 -1.50 27.50 14.30
N TRP A 331 -0.83 28.28 13.45
CA TRP A 331 -1.45 29.10 12.41
C TRP A 331 -2.29 28.28 11.43
N PHE A 332 -1.74 27.18 10.91
CA PHE A 332 -2.47 26.27 10.01
C PHE A 332 -3.73 25.72 10.69
N THR A 333 -3.61 25.35 11.97
CA THR A 333 -4.73 24.83 12.76
C THR A 333 -5.85 25.87 12.94
N GLU A 334 -5.52 27.14 13.18
CA GLU A 334 -6.50 28.23 13.26
C GLU A 334 -7.06 28.64 11.89
N GLU A 335 -6.25 28.64 10.83
CA GLU A 335 -6.74 28.84 9.46
C GLU A 335 -7.74 27.76 9.04
N LEU A 336 -7.50 26.50 9.41
CA LEU A 336 -8.45 25.41 9.24
C LEU A 336 -9.75 25.63 10.04
N ARG A 337 -9.68 26.17 11.26
CA ARG A 337 -10.86 26.53 12.06
C ARG A 337 -11.66 27.67 11.40
N SER A 338 -10.98 28.70 10.93
CA SER A 338 -11.55 29.84 10.19
C SER A 338 -12.19 29.41 8.86
N LEU A 339 -11.52 28.53 8.12
CA LEU A 339 -12.07 27.90 6.92
C LEU A 339 -13.34 27.10 7.22
N ALA A 340 -13.34 26.29 8.29
CA ALA A 340 -14.52 25.53 8.69
C ALA A 340 -15.73 26.44 9.00
N HIS A 341 -15.52 27.59 9.64
CA HIS A 341 -16.59 28.56 9.84
C HIS A 341 -17.10 29.16 8.53
N ARG A 342 -16.22 29.71 7.68
CA ARG A 342 -16.63 30.28 6.38
C ARG A 342 -17.35 29.26 5.47
N LEU A 343 -16.90 28.01 5.51
CA LEU A 343 -17.48 26.93 4.71
C LEU A 343 -18.80 26.44 5.30
N LYS A 344 -19.00 26.47 6.64
CA LYS A 344 -20.31 26.23 7.28
C LYS A 344 -21.35 27.23 6.76
N ASP A 345 -21.01 28.51 6.68
CA ASP A 345 -21.94 29.55 6.19
C ASP A 345 -22.33 29.27 4.72
N ILE A 346 -21.34 28.99 3.86
CA ILE A 346 -21.56 28.67 2.44
C ILE A 346 -22.45 27.43 2.24
N VAL A 347 -22.19 26.32 2.93
CA VAL A 347 -23.00 25.09 2.75
C VAL A 347 -24.38 25.18 3.40
N SER A 348 -24.60 26.14 4.31
CA SER A 348 -25.90 26.35 4.98
C SER A 348 -26.81 27.33 4.23
N ALA A 349 -26.27 28.12 3.29
CA ALA A 349 -27.01 29.18 2.59
C ALA A 349 -28.13 28.69 1.65
N ASN A 350 -28.07 27.42 1.21
CA ASN A 350 -29.07 26.72 0.38
C ASN A 350 -29.64 27.55 -0.79
N VAL A 351 -28.82 27.70 -1.84
CA VAL A 351 -29.15 28.47 -3.05
C VAL A 351 -30.39 27.87 -3.75
N PRO A 352 -31.47 28.64 -3.96
CA PRO A 352 -32.66 28.16 -4.65
C PRO A 352 -32.38 27.68 -6.08
N MET A 353 -33.18 26.70 -6.54
CA MET A 353 -33.07 26.17 -7.89
C MET A 353 -33.27 27.25 -8.97
N GLU A 354 -32.36 27.27 -9.94
CA GLU A 354 -32.47 28.10 -11.15
C GLU A 354 -33.72 27.72 -11.97
N ALA A 355 -34.24 28.67 -12.75
CA ALA A 355 -35.36 28.41 -13.65
C ALA A 355 -34.93 27.43 -14.77
N LEU A 356 -35.56 26.25 -14.82
CA LEU A 356 -35.26 25.23 -15.85
C LEU A 356 -35.52 25.78 -17.26
N LEU A 357 -34.54 25.58 -18.15
CA LEU A 357 -34.66 25.82 -19.58
C LEU A 357 -35.71 24.88 -20.22
N LYS A 358 -36.27 25.28 -21.37
CA LYS A 358 -37.29 24.50 -22.09
C LYS A 358 -36.86 23.04 -22.34
N GLN A 359 -35.61 22.84 -22.79
CA GLN A 359 -35.04 21.51 -23.03
C GLN A 359 -34.92 20.68 -21.73
N GLN A 360 -34.54 21.30 -20.60
CA GLN A 360 -34.47 20.61 -19.31
C GLN A 360 -35.86 20.19 -18.81
N TRP A 361 -36.88 21.02 -19.06
CA TRP A 361 -38.28 20.66 -18.79
C TRP A 361 -38.76 19.48 -19.64
N GLU A 362 -38.39 19.44 -20.92
CA GLU A 362 -38.71 18.33 -21.82
C GLU A 362 -38.05 17.03 -21.33
N THR A 363 -36.74 17.05 -21.03
CA THR A 363 -36.00 15.92 -20.46
C THR A 363 -36.58 15.46 -19.12
N TYR A 364 -36.93 16.38 -18.22
CA TYR A 364 -37.56 16.05 -16.93
C TYR A 364 -38.91 15.35 -17.11
N ARG A 365 -39.75 15.82 -18.04
CA ARG A 365 -41.08 15.24 -18.31
C ARG A 365 -41.00 13.86 -18.97
N SER A 366 -40.03 13.64 -19.87
CA SER A 366 -39.83 12.36 -20.55
C SER A 366 -38.96 11.36 -19.78
N ALA A 367 -38.33 11.77 -18.68
CA ALA A 367 -37.45 10.90 -17.91
C ALA A 367 -38.16 9.70 -17.29
N THR A 368 -37.65 8.50 -17.60
CA THR A 368 -38.13 7.20 -17.12
C THR A 368 -37.33 6.64 -15.95
N ARG A 369 -36.21 7.28 -15.57
CA ARG A 369 -35.29 6.81 -14.51
C ARG A 369 -34.81 7.96 -13.62
N CYS A 370 -34.63 7.68 -12.33
CA CYS A 370 -34.01 8.57 -11.37
C CYS A 370 -32.51 8.71 -11.65
N HIS A 371 -31.97 9.93 -11.67
CA HIS A 371 -30.53 10.14 -11.92
C HIS A 371 -29.60 9.75 -10.75
N ILE A 372 -30.13 9.63 -9.52
CA ILE A 372 -29.34 9.34 -8.30
C ILE A 372 -29.13 7.83 -8.11
N CYS A 373 -30.24 7.09 -8.06
CA CYS A 373 -30.23 5.63 -7.86
C CYS A 373 -30.33 4.84 -9.16
N GLU A 374 -30.48 5.51 -10.30
CA GLU A 374 -30.60 4.92 -11.64
C GLU A 374 -31.79 3.98 -11.84
N LYS A 375 -32.64 3.74 -10.83
CA LYS A 375 -33.84 2.90 -10.92
C LYS A 375 -34.95 3.59 -11.74
N PRO A 376 -35.80 2.82 -12.46
CA PRO A 376 -36.94 3.38 -13.18
C PRO A 376 -37.96 3.97 -12.21
N PHE A 377 -38.70 4.99 -12.66
CA PHE A 377 -39.86 5.51 -11.94
C PHE A 377 -41.05 4.55 -12.08
N ALA A 378 -41.72 4.22 -10.98
CA ALA A 378 -43.01 3.55 -10.97
C ALA A 378 -44.14 4.50 -11.46
N PRO A 379 -45.31 3.99 -11.88
CA PRO A 379 -46.42 4.84 -12.34
C PRO A 379 -46.95 5.83 -11.28
N ASP A 380 -46.78 5.50 -10.01
CA ASP A 380 -47.17 6.25 -8.82
C ASP A 380 -46.04 7.11 -8.21
N ASP A 381 -44.81 7.02 -8.75
CA ASP A 381 -43.67 7.80 -8.24
C ASP A 381 -43.83 9.31 -8.51
N THR A 382 -43.77 10.09 -7.44
CA THR A 382 -43.66 11.55 -7.56
C THR A 382 -42.22 11.93 -7.94
N ARG A 383 -42.03 12.26 -9.22
CA ARG A 383 -40.77 12.81 -9.75
C ARG A 383 -40.48 14.18 -9.12
N ILE A 384 -39.31 14.33 -8.52
CA ILE A 384 -38.79 15.57 -7.94
C ILE A 384 -37.64 16.11 -8.81
N ARG A 385 -37.44 17.43 -8.79
CA ARG A 385 -36.33 18.13 -9.46
C ARG A 385 -35.19 18.34 -8.48
N ASP A 386 -34.12 17.56 -8.63
CA ASP A 386 -32.89 17.74 -7.85
C ASP A 386 -32.07 18.91 -8.39
N HIS A 387 -31.36 19.60 -7.51
CA HIS A 387 -30.49 20.72 -7.86
C HIS A 387 -29.33 20.86 -6.87
N CYS A 388 -28.28 21.55 -7.30
CA CYS A 388 -27.14 21.85 -6.46
C CYS A 388 -27.46 23.00 -5.49
N HIS A 389 -27.59 22.72 -4.19
CA HIS A 389 -27.84 23.75 -3.16
C HIS A 389 -26.71 24.78 -2.99
N LEU A 390 -25.58 24.65 -3.71
CA LEU A 390 -24.48 25.64 -3.76
C LEU A 390 -24.53 26.54 -4.99
N THR A 391 -25.16 26.10 -6.09
CA THR A 391 -25.13 26.82 -7.37
C THR A 391 -26.50 27.03 -8.00
N GLY A 392 -27.57 26.53 -7.39
CA GLY A 392 -28.94 26.54 -7.93
C GLY A 392 -29.16 25.62 -9.15
N ARG A 393 -28.08 25.15 -9.82
CA ARG A 393 -28.17 24.41 -11.08
C ARG A 393 -28.93 23.10 -10.94
N TYR A 394 -29.91 22.89 -11.81
CA TYR A 394 -30.68 21.66 -11.94
C TYR A 394 -29.78 20.47 -12.30
N ARG A 395 -29.92 19.36 -11.56
CA ARG A 395 -29.12 18.13 -11.69
C ARG A 395 -29.87 17.04 -12.44
N GLY A 396 -31.14 16.80 -12.09
CA GLY A 396 -31.92 15.77 -12.74
C GLY A 396 -33.25 15.41 -12.07
N PRO A 397 -34.01 14.50 -12.70
CA PRO A 397 -35.22 13.91 -12.14
C PRO A 397 -34.84 12.87 -11.09
N THR A 398 -35.53 12.85 -9.96
CA THR A 398 -35.22 11.93 -8.85
C THR A 398 -36.48 11.47 -8.11
N HIS A 399 -36.41 10.35 -7.40
CA HIS A 399 -37.44 9.96 -6.42
C HIS A 399 -37.40 10.92 -5.23
N LEU A 400 -38.56 11.17 -4.60
CA LEU A 400 -38.64 11.98 -3.37
C LEU A 400 -37.64 11.52 -2.29
N ASN A 401 -37.59 10.22 -2.01
CA ASN A 401 -36.67 9.66 -1.01
C ASN A 401 -35.20 9.73 -1.45
N CYS A 402 -34.90 9.66 -2.74
CA CYS A 402 -33.54 9.85 -3.23
C CYS A 402 -33.10 11.32 -3.05
N ASN A 403 -33.97 12.28 -3.39
CA ASN A 403 -33.73 13.72 -3.17
C ASN A 403 -33.45 14.03 -1.69
N LEU A 404 -34.31 13.54 -0.79
CA LEU A 404 -34.19 13.81 0.65
C LEU A 404 -32.91 13.24 1.27
N ASN A 405 -32.36 12.15 0.72
CA ASN A 405 -31.13 11.53 1.19
C ASN A 405 -29.86 12.04 0.48
N TYR A 406 -30.00 12.73 -0.66
CA TYR A 406 -28.88 13.28 -1.43
C TYR A 406 -28.52 14.69 -0.95
N LYS A 407 -28.02 14.75 0.28
CA LYS A 407 -27.62 16.00 0.95
C LYS A 407 -26.12 16.20 0.87
N ILE A 408 -25.72 17.46 0.66
CA ILE A 408 -24.34 17.92 0.77
C ILE A 408 -23.78 17.55 2.13
N SER A 409 -22.60 16.92 2.12
CA SER A 409 -21.90 16.52 3.32
C SER A 409 -21.17 17.70 3.96
N TYR A 410 -21.29 17.88 5.28
CA TYR A 410 -20.53 18.88 6.08
C TYR A 410 -19.06 18.45 6.26
N PHE A 411 -18.40 18.15 5.15
CA PHE A 411 -17.20 17.33 5.09
C PHE A 411 -16.16 17.98 4.18
N ILE A 412 -14.98 18.24 4.73
CA ILE A 412 -13.85 18.82 3.99
C ILE A 412 -12.67 17.85 4.10
N PRO A 413 -12.29 17.18 3.01
CA PRO A 413 -11.05 16.43 2.92
C PRO A 413 -9.85 17.38 2.86
N ILE A 414 -8.81 17.02 3.60
CA ILE A 414 -7.51 17.68 3.66
C ILE A 414 -6.48 16.64 3.22
N VAL A 415 -5.86 16.85 2.08
CA VAL A 415 -4.99 15.90 1.39
C VAL A 415 -3.53 16.27 1.64
N PHE A 416 -2.78 15.32 2.19
CA PHE A 416 -1.31 15.34 2.23
C PHE A 416 -0.78 14.12 1.46
N HIS A 417 0.44 14.18 0.94
CA HIS A 417 1.08 13.05 0.27
C HIS A 417 1.96 12.27 1.25
N ASN A 418 1.57 11.02 1.58
CA ASN A 418 2.22 10.19 2.61
C ASN A 418 2.00 10.67 4.07
N LEU A 419 0.87 11.34 4.32
CA LEU A 419 0.36 11.76 5.65
C LEU A 419 0.61 10.72 6.77
N SER A 420 0.26 9.45 6.53
CA SER A 420 0.36 8.38 7.53
C SER A 420 1.81 7.98 7.87
N GLY A 421 2.77 8.44 7.07
CA GLY A 421 4.19 8.13 7.19
C GLY A 421 5.03 9.26 7.78
N TYR A 422 4.54 10.50 7.74
CA TYR A 422 5.30 11.69 8.12
C TYR A 422 4.43 12.79 8.76
N ASP A 423 3.66 13.54 7.97
CA ASP A 423 3.07 14.83 8.36
C ASP A 423 2.12 14.75 9.56
N SER A 424 1.37 13.65 9.63
CA SER A 424 0.39 13.43 10.71
C SER A 424 1.01 13.49 12.11
N HIS A 425 2.28 13.12 12.25
CA HIS A 425 2.98 13.13 13.54
C HIS A 425 3.17 14.54 14.11
N PHE A 426 3.32 15.55 13.26
CA PHE A 426 3.52 16.93 13.67
C PHE A 426 2.20 17.67 13.95
N ILE A 427 1.18 17.42 13.12
CA ILE A 427 -0.06 18.22 13.15
C ILE A 427 -1.16 17.65 14.05
N ILE A 428 -1.23 16.32 14.25
CA ILE A 428 -2.40 15.69 14.90
C ILE A 428 -2.62 16.15 16.34
N LYS A 429 -1.55 16.44 17.08
CA LYS A 429 -1.62 16.92 18.47
C LYS A 429 -2.29 18.29 18.52
N GLU A 430 -1.80 19.24 17.74
CA GLU A 430 -2.30 20.62 17.70
C GLU A 430 -3.76 20.67 17.23
N ILE A 431 -4.09 19.95 16.15
CA ILE A 431 -5.46 19.83 15.64
C ILE A 431 -6.40 19.20 16.68
N ALA A 432 -5.91 18.26 17.49
CA ALA A 432 -6.71 17.68 18.56
C ALA A 432 -7.01 18.69 19.68
N THR A 433 -6.03 19.52 20.08
CA THR A 433 -6.10 20.37 21.28
C THR A 433 -6.52 21.82 21.05
N ALA A 434 -6.22 22.43 19.90
CA ALA A 434 -6.35 23.88 19.69
C ALA A 434 -7.79 24.42 19.77
N TYR A 435 -8.80 23.60 19.49
CA TYR A 435 -10.21 23.99 19.59
C TYR A 435 -11.13 22.81 19.88
N GLU A 436 -12.32 23.09 20.42
CA GLU A 436 -13.25 22.06 20.86
C GLU A 436 -13.74 21.13 19.74
N GLY A 437 -13.64 19.83 20.01
CA GLY A 437 -14.43 18.83 19.31
C GLY A 437 -13.72 17.50 19.13
N GLN A 438 -14.55 16.48 18.94
CA GLN A 438 -14.15 15.08 18.82
C GLN A 438 -13.17 14.88 17.66
N VAL A 439 -12.17 14.03 17.89
CA VAL A 439 -11.32 13.48 16.84
C VAL A 439 -11.71 12.02 16.64
N GLU A 440 -12.16 11.68 15.43
CA GLU A 440 -12.34 10.30 15.00
C GLU A 440 -11.04 9.83 14.31
N VAL A 441 -10.49 8.68 14.69
CA VAL A 441 -9.20 8.18 14.15
C VAL A 441 -9.39 6.78 13.58
N LEU A 442 -8.78 6.51 12.42
CA LEU A 442 -8.70 5.17 11.82
C LEU A 442 -7.27 4.61 11.96
N PRO A 443 -6.92 3.94 13.07
CA PRO A 443 -5.56 3.49 13.33
C PRO A 443 -5.16 2.24 12.52
N ILE A 444 -3.89 2.21 12.10
CA ILE A 444 -3.17 1.00 11.67
C ILE A 444 -2.38 0.43 12.86
N THR A 445 -1.66 1.31 13.57
CA THR A 445 -0.93 1.02 14.81
C THR A 445 -1.21 2.13 15.83
N LYS A 446 -0.53 2.12 16.98
CA LYS A 446 -0.58 3.25 17.94
C LYS A 446 0.02 4.54 17.39
N GLU A 447 0.87 4.45 16.36
CA GLU A 447 1.64 5.56 15.80
C GLU A 447 1.14 5.96 14.41
N LYS A 448 0.68 4.99 13.60
CA LYS A 448 0.28 5.22 12.20
C LYS A 448 -1.23 5.14 12.03
N TYR A 449 -1.81 6.17 11.43
CA TYR A 449 -3.24 6.32 11.17
C TYR A 449 -3.51 6.36 9.66
N ILE A 450 -4.56 5.67 9.19
CA ILE A 450 -5.02 5.75 7.79
C ILE A 450 -5.55 7.16 7.51
N SER A 451 -6.30 7.70 8.48
CA SER A 451 -6.96 9.00 8.43
C SER A 451 -7.38 9.39 9.84
N PHE A 452 -7.52 10.69 10.09
CA PHE A 452 -8.19 11.22 11.26
C PHE A 452 -9.12 12.36 10.84
N THR A 453 -10.21 12.55 11.58
CA THR A 453 -11.26 13.54 11.31
C THR A 453 -11.50 14.38 12.55
N LYS A 454 -11.27 15.70 12.47
CA LYS A 454 -11.58 16.67 13.53
C LYS A 454 -12.97 17.25 13.30
N HIS A 455 -13.83 17.16 14.31
CA HIS A 455 -15.14 17.81 14.30
C HIS A 455 -14.99 19.22 14.88
N VAL A 456 -15.40 20.25 14.14
CA VAL A 456 -15.25 21.65 14.56
C VAL A 456 -16.49 22.05 15.36
N SER A 457 -16.47 21.90 16.69
CA SER A 457 -17.70 22.04 17.51
C SER A 457 -18.33 23.43 17.48
N SER A 458 -17.53 24.47 17.27
CA SER A 458 -18.00 25.85 17.12
C SER A 458 -18.86 26.07 15.88
N THR A 459 -18.88 25.15 14.92
CA THR A 459 -19.76 25.19 13.72
C THR A 459 -21.10 24.46 13.92
N LYS A 460 -21.42 24.00 15.14
CA LYS A 460 -22.72 23.38 15.45
C LYS A 460 -23.82 24.43 15.51
N ASP A 461 -24.95 24.12 14.89
CA ASP A 461 -26.17 24.91 15.04
C ASP A 461 -26.68 24.81 16.49
N LYS A 462 -27.10 25.94 17.07
CA LYS A 462 -27.40 26.03 18.52
C LYS A 462 -28.71 25.39 18.96
N ASN A 463 -29.55 24.94 18.02
CA ASN A 463 -30.98 24.70 18.24
C ASN A 463 -31.44 23.23 18.14
N GLU A 464 -30.57 22.26 17.81
CA GLU A 464 -31.01 20.88 17.54
C GLU A 464 -30.75 19.90 18.69
N ASN A 465 -31.86 19.44 19.28
CA ASN A 465 -31.86 18.31 20.20
C ASN A 465 -31.63 16.98 19.43
N HIS A 466 -30.40 16.49 19.57
CA HIS A 466 -30.06 15.07 19.72
C HIS A 466 -30.01 14.12 18.50
N PHE A 467 -30.33 14.51 17.27
CA PHE A 467 -30.04 13.67 16.08
C PHE A 467 -29.25 14.40 14.99
N GLN A 468 -27.99 13.95 14.81
CA GLN A 468 -27.05 14.33 13.75
C GLN A 468 -26.55 15.80 13.74
N LYS A 469 -25.59 16.10 14.64
CA LYS A 469 -24.84 17.38 14.70
C LYS A 469 -24.28 17.81 13.33
N ASN A 470 -24.90 18.80 12.69
CA ASN A 470 -24.48 19.43 11.42
C ASN A 470 -23.25 20.36 11.59
N CYS A 471 -22.19 19.86 12.22
CA CYS A 471 -20.90 20.55 12.30
C CYS A 471 -19.95 20.10 11.20
N ILE A 472 -19.09 21.02 10.76
CA ILE A 472 -18.03 20.75 9.80
C ILE A 472 -17.05 19.72 10.35
N LYS A 473 -16.69 18.77 9.49
CA LYS A 473 -15.72 17.70 9.72
C LYS A 473 -14.53 17.86 8.79
N LEU A 474 -13.37 18.14 9.37
CA LEU A 474 -12.09 18.22 8.66
C LEU A 474 -11.42 16.85 8.68
N ARG A 475 -11.29 16.17 7.54
CA ARG A 475 -10.68 14.83 7.47
C ARG A 475 -9.38 14.83 6.71
N PHE A 476 -8.34 14.40 7.38
CA PHE A 476 -7.01 14.26 6.81
C PHE A 476 -6.93 12.93 6.08
N ILE A 477 -6.65 12.96 4.78
CA ILE A 477 -6.52 11.80 3.90
C ILE A 477 -5.14 11.77 3.24
N ASP A 478 -4.63 10.56 3.07
CA ASP A 478 -3.28 10.31 2.54
C ASP A 478 -3.36 9.96 1.05
N SER A 479 -2.93 10.86 0.17
CA SER A 479 -2.97 10.64 -1.28
C SER A 479 -2.10 9.45 -1.73
N PHE A 480 -1.05 9.08 -0.97
CA PHE A 480 -0.19 7.93 -1.28
C PHE A 480 -0.94 6.59 -1.11
N LYS A 481 -2.04 6.57 -0.34
CA LYS A 481 -2.96 5.41 -0.25
C LYS A 481 -3.83 5.24 -1.49
N PHE A 482 -3.88 6.26 -2.35
CA PHE A 482 -4.56 6.24 -3.64
C PHE A 482 -3.57 6.06 -4.80
N LEU A 483 -2.49 6.84 -4.76
CA LEU A 483 -1.44 6.98 -5.76
C LEU A 483 -0.09 6.62 -5.14
N SER A 484 0.21 5.31 -5.05
CA SER A 484 1.34 4.79 -4.26
C SER A 484 2.69 4.89 -4.99
N THR A 485 3.10 6.08 -5.40
CA THR A 485 4.40 6.42 -5.95
C THR A 485 4.73 7.88 -5.61
N SER A 486 5.96 8.34 -5.83
CA SER A 486 6.38 9.69 -5.43
C SER A 486 5.63 10.78 -6.21
N LEU A 487 5.48 11.96 -5.57
CA LEU A 487 4.89 13.15 -6.19
C LEU A 487 5.59 13.52 -7.52
N ASP A 488 6.92 13.48 -7.55
CA ASP A 488 7.72 13.65 -8.78
C ASP A 488 7.28 12.70 -9.90
N LYS A 489 7.15 11.41 -9.59
CA LYS A 489 6.75 10.41 -10.59
C LYS A 489 5.32 10.62 -11.06
N LEU A 490 4.42 11.07 -10.18
CA LEU A 490 3.04 11.43 -10.53
C LEU A 490 2.98 12.69 -11.41
N ALA A 491 3.76 13.74 -11.08
CA ALA A 491 3.89 14.93 -11.92
C ALA A 491 4.42 14.57 -13.32
N SER A 492 5.38 13.65 -13.42
CA SER A 492 5.93 13.16 -14.70
C SER A 492 4.93 12.41 -15.60
N TYR A 493 3.72 12.10 -15.10
CA TYR A 493 2.65 11.46 -15.87
C TYR A 493 1.56 12.44 -16.33
N LEU A 494 1.63 13.72 -15.95
CA LEU A 494 0.66 14.73 -16.34
C LEU A 494 1.15 15.56 -17.52
N ASP A 495 0.30 15.67 -18.54
CA ASP A 495 0.49 16.64 -19.60
C ASP A 495 0.32 18.07 -19.07
N LYS A 496 1.03 19.03 -19.66
CA LYS A 496 1.10 20.42 -19.15
C LYS A 496 -0.24 21.15 -19.17
N ASP A 497 -1.21 20.73 -20.00
CA ASP A 497 -2.59 21.24 -20.00
C ASP A 497 -3.41 20.78 -18.78
N LYS A 498 -2.95 19.73 -18.07
CA LYS A 498 -3.58 19.21 -16.85
C LYS A 498 -3.17 19.96 -15.59
N LEU A 499 -2.09 20.74 -15.64
CA LEU A 499 -1.55 21.53 -14.52
C LEU A 499 -2.29 22.88 -14.37
N LYS A 500 -3.63 22.83 -14.34
CA LYS A 500 -4.52 24.00 -14.38
C LYS A 500 -4.39 24.86 -13.12
N ILE A 501 -4.31 24.23 -11.95
CA ILE A 501 -4.19 24.91 -10.66
C ILE A 501 -2.84 25.59 -10.55
N THR A 502 -1.77 24.86 -10.84
CA THR A 502 -0.40 25.40 -10.86
C THR A 502 -0.28 26.54 -11.87
N ARG A 503 -0.88 26.41 -13.07
CA ARG A 503 -0.88 27.48 -14.09
C ARG A 503 -1.66 28.72 -13.66
N SER A 504 -2.77 28.55 -12.93
CA SER A 504 -3.57 29.65 -12.41
C SER A 504 -2.82 30.43 -11.31
N GLU A 505 -2.24 29.74 -10.33
CA GLU A 505 -1.45 30.34 -9.25
C GLU A 505 -0.12 30.99 -9.71
N PHE A 506 0.33 30.66 -10.92
CA PHE A 506 1.49 31.23 -11.59
C PHE A 506 1.14 31.93 -12.93
N PHE A 507 -0.05 32.52 -13.03
CA PHE A 507 -0.56 33.14 -14.27
C PHE A 507 0.37 34.20 -14.91
N ASN A 508 1.12 34.92 -14.08
CA ASN A 508 2.09 35.94 -14.51
C ASN A 508 3.37 35.37 -15.14
N LEU A 509 3.66 34.08 -14.99
CA LEU A 509 4.89 33.48 -15.53
C LEU A 509 4.78 33.22 -17.02
N SER A 510 5.88 33.45 -17.73
CA SER A 510 6.03 32.99 -19.11
C SER A 510 5.96 31.45 -19.16
N MET A 511 5.60 30.89 -20.33
CA MET A 511 5.54 29.43 -20.48
C MET A 511 6.89 28.74 -20.23
N LYS A 512 8.03 29.43 -20.45
CA LYS A 512 9.37 28.88 -20.18
C LYS A 512 9.67 28.82 -18.68
N ASP A 513 9.24 29.83 -17.93
CA ASP A 513 9.49 29.93 -16.49
C ASP A 513 8.55 28.98 -15.74
N PHE A 514 7.29 28.89 -16.20
CA PHE A 514 6.34 27.89 -15.72
C PHE A 514 6.85 26.46 -15.89
N ASP A 515 7.54 26.15 -16.99
CA ASP A 515 8.10 24.81 -17.26
C ASP A 515 9.13 24.35 -16.21
N LEU A 516 9.80 25.31 -15.55
CA LEU A 516 10.71 25.00 -14.45
C LEU A 516 9.96 24.54 -13.20
N LEU A 517 8.67 24.86 -13.07
CA LEU A 517 7.84 24.53 -11.91
C LEU A 517 6.89 23.34 -12.15
N THR A 518 6.88 22.74 -13.35
CA THR A 518 6.02 21.58 -13.66
C THR A 518 6.61 20.24 -13.22
N ARG A 519 7.91 20.19 -12.91
CA ARG A 519 8.57 19.04 -12.28
C ARG A 519 8.73 19.28 -10.78
N LYS A 520 8.88 18.23 -9.99
CA LYS A 520 9.27 18.40 -8.59
C LYS A 520 10.68 19.02 -8.53
N GLY A 521 10.84 20.01 -7.65
CA GLY A 521 12.12 20.64 -7.37
C GLY A 521 13.07 19.72 -6.60
N VAL A 522 14.26 20.21 -6.25
CA VAL A 522 15.18 19.53 -5.31
C VAL A 522 15.50 20.45 -4.14
N PHE A 523 15.64 19.88 -2.94
CA PHE A 523 15.81 20.65 -1.72
C PHE A 523 16.87 19.99 -0.82
N PRO A 524 17.80 20.74 -0.19
CA PRO A 524 18.93 20.19 0.55
C PRO A 524 18.55 19.86 2.00
N TYR A 525 17.66 18.88 2.19
CA TYR A 525 17.05 18.56 3.50
C TYR A 525 18.05 18.40 4.66
N GLU A 526 19.14 17.64 4.49
CA GLU A 526 20.13 17.38 5.56
C GLU A 526 21.13 18.52 5.78
N TYR A 527 21.14 19.51 4.88
CA TYR A 527 21.85 20.77 5.07
C TYR A 527 21.07 21.71 5.98
N ILE A 528 19.74 21.79 5.81
CA ILE A 528 18.85 22.65 6.61
C ILE A 528 18.59 22.02 7.99
N ASP A 529 19.61 22.09 8.86
CA ASP A 529 19.59 21.56 10.23
C ASP A 529 19.34 22.62 11.33
N CYS A 530 19.27 23.90 10.96
CA CYS A 530 18.74 24.98 11.80
C CYS A 530 17.95 26.01 10.95
N ILE A 531 17.19 26.89 11.61
CA ILE A 531 16.31 27.87 10.93
C ILE A 531 17.13 29.00 10.30
N GLU A 532 18.25 29.35 10.94
CA GLU A 532 19.15 30.43 10.52
C GLU A 532 19.72 30.20 9.11
N LYS A 533 19.84 28.93 8.67
CA LYS A 533 20.23 28.57 7.31
C LYS A 533 19.23 29.01 6.24
N LEU A 534 17.95 29.21 6.59
CA LEU A 534 16.96 29.75 5.67
C LEU A 534 17.19 31.24 5.34
N GLU A 535 18.05 31.93 6.09
CA GLU A 535 18.44 33.31 5.82
C GLU A 535 19.75 33.41 5.01
N GLU A 536 20.39 32.29 4.66
CA GLU A 536 21.56 32.27 3.77
C GLU A 536 21.19 32.73 2.35
N THR A 537 22.05 33.55 1.76
CA THR A 537 21.80 34.26 0.49
C THR A 537 22.36 33.58 -0.76
N GLU A 538 22.88 32.36 -0.62
CA GLU A 538 23.49 31.59 -1.71
C GLU A 538 22.88 30.18 -1.74
N LEU A 539 22.82 29.58 -2.94
CA LEU A 539 22.44 28.18 -3.08
C LEU A 539 23.61 27.30 -2.61
N PRO A 540 23.41 26.35 -1.67
CA PRO A 540 24.46 25.47 -1.20
C PRO A 540 25.11 24.67 -2.34
N LEU A 541 26.40 24.34 -2.16
CA LEU A 541 27.10 23.45 -3.09
C LEU A 541 26.37 22.11 -3.24
N ARG A 542 26.49 21.48 -4.41
CA ARG A 542 25.78 20.24 -4.74
C ARG A 542 25.97 19.15 -3.68
N GLU A 543 27.17 19.04 -3.12
CA GLU A 543 27.54 18.07 -2.10
C GLU A 543 26.70 18.22 -0.80
N SER A 544 26.12 19.40 -0.56
CA SER A 544 25.18 19.66 0.54
C SER A 544 23.75 19.15 0.28
N PHE A 545 23.44 18.73 -0.95
CA PHE A 545 22.19 18.03 -1.29
C PHE A 545 22.30 16.50 -1.11
N TYR A 546 23.31 16.02 -0.37
CA TYR A 546 23.41 14.61 0.03
C TYR A 546 22.19 14.15 0.82
N SER A 547 21.73 12.92 0.61
CA SER A 547 20.73 12.29 1.45
C SER A 547 21.16 10.91 1.94
N SER A 548 21.17 10.75 3.25
CA SER A 548 21.36 9.49 3.98
C SER A 548 20.26 8.46 3.69
N LEU A 549 19.10 8.88 3.18
CA LEU A 549 18.00 7.98 2.77
C LEU A 549 18.29 7.27 1.44
N THR A 550 18.97 7.94 0.51
CA THR A 550 19.39 7.36 -0.78
C THR A 550 20.83 6.86 -0.74
N GLY A 551 21.64 7.38 0.18
CA GLY A 551 23.09 7.16 0.27
C GLY A 551 23.89 7.93 -0.77
N ASP A 552 23.29 8.92 -1.45
CA ASP A 552 23.83 9.59 -2.64
C ASP A 552 23.45 11.08 -2.68
N THR A 553 24.16 11.84 -3.50
CA THR A 553 23.91 13.26 -3.81
C THR A 553 23.01 13.39 -5.04
N ILE A 554 22.32 14.51 -5.20
CA ILE A 554 21.52 14.78 -6.42
C ILE A 554 22.38 14.80 -7.70
N SER A 555 21.73 14.51 -8.85
CA SER A 555 22.41 14.51 -10.14
C SER A 555 22.84 15.91 -10.58
N GLU A 556 23.85 16.00 -11.46
CA GLU A 556 24.27 17.27 -12.09
C GLU A 556 23.10 17.99 -12.79
N SER A 557 22.18 17.21 -13.40
CA SER A 557 20.99 17.72 -14.07
C SER A 557 20.01 18.39 -13.10
N ASP A 558 19.86 17.81 -11.91
CA ASP A 558 18.96 18.34 -10.88
C ASP A 558 19.56 19.55 -10.15
N TYR A 559 20.87 19.55 -9.93
CA TYR A 559 21.56 20.71 -9.37
C TYR A 559 21.60 21.89 -10.36
N ALA A 560 21.86 21.64 -11.64
CA ALA A 560 21.74 22.65 -12.69
C ALA A 560 20.30 23.21 -12.80
N HIS A 561 19.29 22.36 -12.58
CA HIS A 561 17.90 22.80 -12.48
C HIS A 561 17.65 23.68 -11.25
N ALA A 562 18.19 23.34 -10.07
CA ALA A 562 18.11 24.17 -8.87
C ALA A 562 18.75 25.56 -9.06
N ILE A 563 19.94 25.62 -9.66
CA ILE A 563 20.62 26.87 -10.03
C ILE A 563 19.75 27.70 -10.98
N ASN A 564 19.17 27.07 -12.00
CA ASN A 564 18.30 27.76 -12.96
C ASN A 564 17.05 28.33 -12.27
N VAL A 565 16.39 27.58 -11.39
CA VAL A 565 15.26 28.08 -10.58
C VAL A 565 15.70 29.27 -9.71
N TRP A 566 16.80 29.13 -8.96
CA TRP A 566 17.34 30.21 -8.10
C TRP A 566 17.55 31.51 -8.87
N GLN A 567 18.28 31.44 -9.99
CA GLN A 567 18.58 32.60 -10.83
C GLN A 567 17.34 33.15 -11.53
N ARG A 568 16.51 32.29 -12.13
CA ARG A 568 15.39 32.70 -12.98
C ARG A 568 14.26 33.36 -12.19
N PHE A 569 14.03 32.91 -10.96
CA PHE A 569 13.05 33.49 -10.04
C PHE A 569 13.64 34.60 -9.15
N SER A 570 14.91 34.97 -9.33
CA SER A 570 15.60 36.03 -8.58
C SER A 570 15.55 35.82 -7.05
N ILE A 571 15.73 34.56 -6.65
CA ILE A 571 15.64 34.11 -5.26
C ILE A 571 16.82 34.65 -4.45
N ARG A 572 16.53 35.19 -3.26
CA ARG A 572 17.50 35.92 -2.43
C ARG A 572 17.96 35.14 -1.22
N THR A 573 17.15 34.21 -0.71
CA THR A 573 17.50 33.37 0.44
C THR A 573 17.02 31.93 0.28
N LEU A 574 17.63 31.00 1.02
CA LEU A 574 17.16 29.60 1.08
C LEU A 574 15.73 29.48 1.62
N GLY A 575 15.26 30.43 2.42
CA GLY A 575 13.88 30.57 2.85
C GLY A 575 12.94 30.88 1.69
N GLU A 576 13.28 31.84 0.83
CA GLU A 576 12.49 32.10 -0.40
C GLU A 576 12.50 30.89 -1.36
N TYR A 577 13.62 30.14 -1.42
CA TYR A 577 13.69 28.87 -2.16
C TYR A 577 12.76 27.80 -1.58
N SER A 578 12.74 27.65 -0.26
CA SER A 578 11.86 26.73 0.48
C SER A 578 10.37 27.11 0.31
N ASP A 579 10.04 28.40 0.37
CA ASP A 579 8.68 28.89 0.15
C ASP A 579 8.17 28.55 -1.26
N LEU A 580 9.01 28.72 -2.28
CA LEU A 580 8.68 28.36 -3.67
C LEU A 580 8.54 26.85 -3.84
N TYR A 581 9.47 26.07 -3.28
CA TYR A 581 9.45 24.60 -3.30
C TYR A 581 8.14 24.05 -2.71
N LEU A 582 7.80 24.49 -1.49
CA LEU A 582 6.57 24.13 -0.80
C LEU A 582 5.32 24.56 -1.58
N LYS A 583 5.34 25.75 -2.21
CA LYS A 583 4.25 26.17 -3.10
C LYS A 583 4.11 25.23 -4.30
N THR A 584 5.21 24.83 -4.94
CA THR A 584 5.15 23.90 -6.08
C THR A 584 4.63 22.53 -5.68
N ASP A 585 5.10 21.95 -4.58
CA ASP A 585 4.68 20.61 -4.15
C ASP A 585 3.19 20.55 -3.78
N VAL A 586 2.67 21.56 -3.07
CA VAL A 586 1.23 21.67 -2.75
C VAL A 586 0.37 21.80 -4.01
N LEU A 587 0.79 22.59 -5.00
CA LEU A 587 0.02 22.82 -6.23
C LEU A 587 0.10 21.65 -7.21
N LEU A 588 1.26 21.00 -7.32
CA LEU A 588 1.40 19.74 -8.06
C LEU A 588 0.54 18.65 -7.43
N LEU A 589 0.52 18.51 -6.10
CA LEU A 589 -0.37 17.60 -5.38
C LEU A 589 -1.86 17.89 -5.68
N ALA A 590 -2.23 19.18 -5.73
CA ALA A 590 -3.59 19.58 -6.08
C ALA A 590 -3.95 19.16 -7.51
N ASP A 591 -3.14 19.51 -8.52
CA ASP A 591 -3.38 19.12 -9.91
C ASP A 591 -3.41 17.59 -10.08
N ILE A 592 -2.46 16.85 -9.46
CA ILE A 592 -2.40 15.38 -9.50
C ILE A 592 -3.68 14.76 -8.95
N PHE A 593 -4.14 15.21 -7.78
CA PHE A 593 -5.29 14.59 -7.13
C PHE A 593 -6.62 15.03 -7.76
N GLU A 594 -6.74 16.26 -8.25
CA GLU A 594 -7.92 16.71 -9.01
C GLU A 594 -8.06 15.93 -10.33
N ASN A 595 -6.97 15.73 -11.10
CA ASN A 595 -7.01 14.90 -12.31
C ASN A 595 -7.39 13.44 -11.99
N PHE A 596 -6.93 12.92 -10.85
CA PHE A 596 -7.35 11.60 -10.35
C PHE A 596 -8.83 11.56 -9.92
N ARG A 597 -9.36 12.64 -9.31
CA ARG A 597 -10.79 12.79 -8.99
C ARG A 597 -11.64 12.84 -10.25
N GLU A 598 -11.32 13.70 -11.21
CA GLU A 598 -11.98 13.79 -12.52
C GLU A 598 -12.03 12.40 -13.20
N SER A 599 -10.90 11.69 -13.24
CA SER A 599 -10.78 10.35 -13.82
C SER A 599 -11.65 9.31 -13.10
N CYS A 600 -11.70 9.33 -11.76
CA CYS A 600 -12.50 8.41 -10.96
C CYS A 600 -14.01 8.69 -11.08
N ILE A 601 -14.40 9.96 -11.11
CA ILE A 601 -15.80 10.37 -11.30
C ILE A 601 -16.26 9.96 -12.71
N ALA A 602 -15.45 10.18 -13.75
CA ALA A 602 -15.76 9.76 -15.11
C ALA A 602 -15.82 8.23 -15.28
N SER A 603 -14.92 7.48 -14.63
CA SER A 603 -14.81 6.01 -14.80
C SER A 603 -15.74 5.20 -13.90
N TYR A 604 -16.08 5.71 -12.72
CA TYR A 604 -16.77 4.97 -11.66
C TYR A 604 -18.00 5.70 -11.08
N GLY A 605 -18.21 6.98 -11.44
CA GLY A 605 -19.26 7.81 -10.84
C GLY A 605 -19.04 8.10 -9.35
N LEU A 606 -17.80 7.98 -8.85
CA LEU A 606 -17.46 8.12 -7.42
C LEU A 606 -16.30 9.09 -7.22
N ASP A 607 -16.43 9.98 -6.23
CA ASP A 607 -15.35 10.88 -5.84
C ASP A 607 -14.41 10.20 -4.82
N PRO A 608 -13.11 9.99 -5.14
CA PRO A 608 -12.17 9.36 -4.23
C PRO A 608 -11.89 10.21 -2.98
N ALA A 609 -12.18 11.52 -2.97
CA ALA A 609 -12.03 12.38 -1.80
C ALA A 609 -13.01 12.04 -0.65
N LEU A 610 -14.09 11.30 -0.94
CA LEU A 610 -15.02 10.76 0.07
C LEU A 610 -14.56 9.42 0.67
N LEU A 611 -13.50 8.83 0.14
CA LEU A 611 -12.98 7.51 0.50
C LEU A 611 -11.68 7.62 1.32
N TYR A 612 -11.18 6.49 1.81
CA TYR A 612 -9.98 6.44 2.67
C TYR A 612 -8.75 5.76 2.01
N ILE A 613 -8.95 4.86 1.04
CA ILE A 613 -7.89 4.08 0.34
C ILE A 613 -8.38 3.67 -1.07
N SER A 614 -7.51 3.61 -2.09
CA SER A 614 -7.95 3.23 -3.46
C SER A 614 -7.92 1.72 -3.74
N ARG A 615 -6.93 0.99 -3.23
CA ARG A 615 -6.65 -0.38 -3.70
C ARG A 615 -7.78 -1.35 -3.34
N PHE A 616 -8.33 -1.97 -4.38
CA PHE A 616 -9.46 -2.90 -4.43
C PHE A 616 -10.85 -2.37 -4.05
N HIS A 617 -11.01 -1.24 -3.35
CA HIS A 617 -12.34 -0.78 -2.93
C HIS A 617 -13.11 -0.07 -4.04
N VAL A 618 -12.53 0.95 -4.72
CA VAL A 618 -13.24 1.66 -5.80
C VAL A 618 -13.70 0.69 -6.89
N GLY A 619 -12.81 -0.20 -7.33
CA GLY A 619 -13.13 -1.24 -8.30
C GLY A 619 -14.15 -2.29 -7.82
N ARG A 620 -14.31 -2.54 -6.51
CA ARG A 620 -15.36 -3.44 -5.99
C ARG A 620 -16.70 -2.73 -5.77
N TYR A 621 -16.68 -1.45 -5.36
CA TYR A 621 -17.89 -0.63 -5.27
C TYR A 621 -18.46 -0.29 -6.66
N ALA A 622 -17.64 -0.28 -7.71
CA ALA A 622 -18.08 -0.08 -9.10
C ALA A 622 -18.40 -1.40 -9.85
N LYS A 623 -17.69 -2.52 -9.60
CA LYS A 623 -17.94 -3.80 -10.30
C LYS A 623 -19.21 -4.56 -9.88
N THR A 624 -20.05 -4.00 -9.02
CA THR A 624 -21.45 -4.44 -8.87
C THR A 624 -22.31 -4.12 -10.09
N TYR A 625 -21.84 -3.28 -11.03
CA TYR A 625 -22.53 -2.96 -12.28
C TYR A 625 -22.22 -3.89 -13.47
N ALA A 626 -21.44 -4.96 -13.29
CA ALA A 626 -20.89 -5.77 -14.39
C ALA A 626 -21.27 -7.26 -14.33
N HIS A 627 -22.55 -7.58 -14.12
CA HIS A 627 -23.13 -8.87 -14.54
C HIS A 627 -24.57 -8.68 -15.05
N LYS A 628 -24.66 -8.23 -16.31
CA LYS A 628 -25.81 -8.47 -17.19
C LYS A 628 -25.32 -9.08 -18.51
N ILE A 629 -25.18 -10.40 -18.49
CA ILE A 629 -25.39 -11.32 -19.62
C ILE A 629 -26.18 -12.47 -19.02
#